data_AF-A0A401PUY3-F1
#
_entry.id   AF-A0A401PUY3-F1
#
_cell.length_a   1.000
_cell.length_b   1.000
_cell.length_c   1.000
_cell.angle_alpha   90.00
_cell.angle_beta   90.00
_cell.angle_gamma   90.00
#
_symmetry.space_group_name_H-M   'P 1'
#
loop_
_entity.id
_entity.type
_entity.pdbx_description
1 polymer ?
#
loop_
_entity_poly.entity_id
_entity_poly.type
_entity_poly.pdbx_seq_one_letter_code
_entity_poly.pdbx_strand_id
1 'polypeptide(L)'
;TTSAVWRSTIEATVQLGLTRTAAAENYRTVNVEAAKTVRSAKELRLKKCTEQLVRIQSELIEAVKEVNKAKKKYWQMQRIADIAREKAAEAEAKSKKSEFGIFHSKTSLQKLSAKLSARLSECNLRLTEARNEYLLSLAAVTAHQGHYLQTDLPIVMQNLDSDVYEKLQEYFTLISKTEIEACQSGQECFQSVLESSSKISRDCDLELFLQDNPVFTEPPVFPFQPAGSDKVCQLEIQPGNRDRESSLDKEARKWATKLANNHKVIAHGERVLRNLDQRRKLLSEEEASSIESKMEEIKESIRKAEMSKLKAASRLNLLREAGLEVDTWLVSTMNQASEELERERKLSEARVSNGGMTPE
;
A
#
# COMPACT_ATOMS: atom_id res chain seq x y z
N THR A 1 20.50 -11.55 -13.98
CA THR A 1 19.68 -10.48 -13.36
C THR A 1 18.20 -10.84 -13.35
N THR A 2 17.59 -11.23 -14.47
CA THR A 2 16.15 -11.59 -14.56
C THR A 2 15.72 -12.69 -13.56
N SER A 3 16.49 -13.78 -13.46
CA SER A 3 16.21 -14.88 -12.52
C SER A 3 16.26 -14.44 -11.04
N ALA A 4 17.12 -13.47 -10.71
CA ALA A 4 17.22 -12.95 -9.35
C ALA A 4 16.00 -12.10 -8.99
N VAL A 5 15.57 -11.21 -9.90
CA VAL A 5 14.35 -10.42 -9.72
C VAL A 5 13.13 -11.31 -9.56
N TRP A 6 13.01 -12.36 -10.40
CA TRP A 6 11.93 -13.34 -10.28
C TRP A 6 11.88 -14.02 -8.90
N ARG A 7 13.04 -14.42 -8.37
CA ARG A 7 13.14 -14.98 -7.01
C ARG A 7 12.72 -13.96 -5.96
N SER A 8 13.20 -12.72 -6.03
CA SER A 8 12.80 -11.65 -5.11
C SER A 8 11.30 -11.37 -5.15
N THR A 9 10.64 -11.45 -6.31
CA THR A 9 9.18 -11.32 -6.41
C THR A 9 8.44 -12.43 -5.67
N ILE A 10 8.90 -13.69 -5.81
CA ILE A 10 8.32 -14.83 -5.09
C ILE A 10 8.50 -14.65 -3.59
N GLU A 11 9.72 -14.31 -3.14
CA GLU A 11 10.04 -14.09 -1.74
C GLU A 11 9.19 -12.96 -1.14
N ALA A 12 9.05 -11.82 -1.85
CA ALA A 12 8.19 -10.71 -1.44
C ALA A 12 6.72 -11.14 -1.29
N THR A 13 6.22 -11.99 -2.19
CA THR A 13 4.85 -12.50 -2.15
C THR A 13 4.63 -13.43 -0.95
N VAL A 14 5.61 -14.30 -0.66
CA VAL A 14 5.58 -15.17 0.54
C VAL A 14 5.60 -14.32 1.81
N GLN A 15 6.50 -13.34 1.88
CA GLN A 15 6.61 -12.45 3.05
C GLN A 15 5.32 -11.67 3.29
N LEU A 16 4.69 -11.15 2.22
CA LEU A 16 3.39 -10.49 2.33
C LEU A 16 2.31 -11.43 2.90
N GLY A 17 2.28 -12.69 2.43
CA GLY A 17 1.35 -13.70 2.95
C GLY A 17 1.55 -14.00 4.44
N LEU A 18 2.81 -14.11 4.88
CA LEU A 18 3.16 -14.30 6.30
C LEU A 18 2.73 -13.10 7.15
N THR A 19 3.07 -11.87 6.72
CA THR A 19 2.69 -10.64 7.40
C THR A 19 1.16 -10.52 7.54
N ARG A 20 0.41 -10.83 6.48
CA ARG A 20 -1.06 -10.81 6.51
C ARG A 20 -1.65 -11.88 7.42
N THR A 21 -1.03 -13.06 7.48
CA THR A 21 -1.46 -14.14 8.40
C THR A 21 -1.21 -13.73 9.86
N ALA A 22 -0.05 -13.13 10.16
CA ALA A 22 0.24 -12.62 11.49
C ALA A 22 -0.72 -11.50 11.91
N ALA A 23 -1.05 -10.57 11.00
CA ALA A 23 -2.05 -9.53 11.24
C ALA A 23 -3.44 -10.13 11.53
N ALA A 24 -3.86 -11.14 10.77
CA ALA A 24 -5.11 -11.83 11.00
C ALA A 24 -5.19 -12.50 12.39
N GLU A 25 -4.08 -13.06 12.87
CA GLU A 25 -4.00 -13.65 14.21
C GLU A 25 -4.09 -12.60 15.33
N ASN A 26 -3.48 -11.43 15.13
CA ASN A 26 -3.66 -10.29 16.03
C ASN A 26 -5.12 -9.85 16.09
N TYR A 27 -5.80 -9.75 14.94
CA TYR A 27 -7.22 -9.42 14.88
C TYR A 27 -8.09 -10.47 15.58
N ARG A 28 -7.77 -11.76 15.40
CA ARG A 28 -8.47 -12.87 16.07
C ARG A 28 -8.32 -12.76 17.58
N THR A 29 -7.12 -12.50 18.08
CA THR A 29 -6.83 -12.37 19.52
C THR A 29 -7.67 -11.26 20.16
N VAL A 30 -7.76 -10.10 19.52
CA VAL A 30 -8.60 -8.98 19.98
C VAL A 30 -10.09 -9.33 19.94
N ASN A 31 -10.57 -9.86 18.80
CA ASN A 31 -11.99 -10.08 18.57
C ASN A 31 -12.57 -11.24 19.39
N VAL A 32 -11.81 -12.34 19.57
CA VAL A 32 -12.35 -13.57 20.15
C VAL A 32 -12.07 -13.65 21.66
N GLU A 33 -10.85 -13.35 22.09
CA GLU A 33 -10.41 -13.64 23.46
C GLU A 33 -10.56 -12.40 24.36
N ALA A 34 -10.16 -11.24 23.85
CA ALA A 34 -10.20 -10.00 24.60
C ALA A 34 -11.64 -9.46 24.74
N ALA A 35 -12.41 -9.40 23.64
CA ALA A 35 -13.79 -8.90 23.65
C ALA A 35 -14.73 -9.75 24.53
N LYS A 36 -14.57 -11.08 24.52
CA LYS A 36 -15.37 -11.98 25.35
C LYS A 36 -15.13 -11.73 26.84
N THR A 37 -13.87 -11.55 27.22
CA THR A 37 -13.48 -11.29 28.61
C THR A 37 -14.02 -9.93 29.10
N VAL A 38 -13.88 -8.87 28.29
CA VAL A 38 -14.42 -7.54 28.60
C VAL A 38 -15.94 -7.56 28.74
N ARG A 39 -16.63 -8.27 27.85
CA ARG A 39 -18.09 -8.42 27.93
C ARG A 39 -18.52 -9.06 29.25
N SER A 40 -17.94 -10.20 29.63
CA SER A 40 -18.28 -10.87 30.88
C SER A 40 -17.97 -10.01 32.11
N ALA A 41 -16.85 -9.26 32.09
CA ALA A 41 -16.53 -8.30 33.15
C ALA A 41 -17.57 -7.16 33.24
N LYS A 42 -18.03 -6.63 32.11
CA LYS A 42 -19.06 -5.58 32.06
C LYS A 42 -20.41 -6.08 32.56
N GLU A 43 -20.82 -7.29 32.18
CA GLU A 43 -22.05 -7.93 32.69
C GLU A 43 -22.01 -8.09 34.22
N LEU A 44 -20.88 -8.50 34.78
CA LEU A 44 -20.69 -8.60 36.22
C LEU A 44 -20.76 -7.22 36.91
N ARG A 45 -20.11 -6.20 36.34
CA ARG A 45 -20.18 -4.82 36.89
C ARG A 45 -21.57 -4.25 36.81
N LEU A 46 -22.30 -4.49 35.72
CA LEU A 46 -23.69 -4.07 35.56
C LEU A 46 -24.55 -4.61 36.71
N LYS A 47 -24.45 -5.91 36.99
CA LYS A 47 -25.18 -6.52 38.11
C LYS A 47 -24.88 -5.83 39.45
N LYS A 48 -23.60 -5.61 39.77
CA LYS A 48 -23.18 -4.94 41.02
C LYS A 48 -23.69 -3.49 41.10
N CYS A 49 -23.59 -2.74 40.00
CA CYS A 49 -24.03 -1.35 39.95
C CYS A 49 -25.55 -1.25 40.07
N THR A 50 -26.30 -2.16 39.45
CA THR A 50 -27.76 -2.24 39.60
C THR A 50 -28.15 -2.56 41.05
N GLU A 51 -27.50 -3.53 41.68
CA GLU A 51 -27.75 -3.86 43.10
C GLU A 51 -27.44 -2.66 44.02
N GLN A 52 -26.35 -1.93 43.76
CA GLN A 52 -26.02 -0.71 44.50
C GLN A 52 -27.09 0.38 44.29
N LEU A 53 -27.50 0.62 43.05
CA LEU A 53 -28.50 1.64 42.71
C LEU A 53 -29.85 1.35 43.38
N VAL A 54 -30.28 0.09 43.40
CA VAL A 54 -31.51 -0.33 44.07
C VAL A 54 -31.47 -0.02 45.56
N ARG A 55 -30.33 -0.20 46.24
CA ARG A 55 -30.18 0.15 47.66
C ARG A 55 -30.31 1.65 47.89
N ILE A 56 -29.57 2.46 47.13
CA ILE A 56 -29.61 3.92 47.23
C ILE A 56 -31.03 4.45 46.94
N GLN A 57 -31.69 3.93 45.91
CA GLN A 57 -33.06 4.31 45.59
C GLN A 57 -34.05 3.90 46.69
N SER A 58 -33.84 2.74 47.33
CA SER A 58 -34.68 2.30 48.45
C SER A 58 -34.56 3.25 49.65
N GLU A 59 -33.35 3.73 49.97
CA GLU A 59 -33.13 4.72 51.03
C GLU A 59 -33.84 6.05 50.75
N LEU A 60 -33.78 6.53 49.50
CA LEU A 60 -34.52 7.73 49.08
C LEU A 60 -36.04 7.53 49.16
N ILE A 61 -36.53 6.37 48.74
CA ILE A 61 -37.96 6.01 48.85
C ILE A 61 -38.41 6.03 50.31
N GLU A 62 -37.63 5.50 51.25
CA GLU A 62 -37.95 5.56 52.67
C GLU A 62 -38.00 7.00 53.19
N ALA A 63 -37.06 7.85 52.79
CA ALA A 63 -37.10 9.27 53.16
C ALA A 63 -38.38 9.98 52.62
N VAL A 64 -38.80 9.66 51.40
CA VAL A 64 -40.06 10.17 50.81
C VAL A 64 -41.29 9.63 51.56
N LYS A 65 -41.25 8.39 52.07
CA LYS A 65 -42.33 7.84 52.92
C LYS A 65 -42.47 8.62 54.22
N GLU A 66 -41.37 9.02 54.86
CA GLU A 66 -41.40 9.84 56.07
C GLU A 66 -42.01 11.23 55.81
N VAL A 67 -41.65 11.88 54.70
CA VAL A 67 -42.30 13.14 54.28
C VAL A 67 -43.80 12.97 54.11
N ASN A 68 -44.25 11.87 53.50
CA ASN A 68 -45.68 11.60 53.32
C ASN A 68 -46.40 11.38 54.66
N LYS A 69 -45.74 10.77 55.66
CA LYS A 69 -46.29 10.64 57.02
C LYS A 69 -46.43 12.01 57.68
N ALA A 70 -45.39 12.84 57.66
CA ALA A 70 -45.41 14.20 58.21
C ALA A 70 -46.47 15.08 57.54
N LYS A 71 -46.61 14.98 56.21
CA LYS A 71 -47.65 15.66 55.42
C LYS A 71 -49.07 15.30 55.88
N LYS A 72 -49.35 14.01 56.06
CA LYS A 72 -50.67 13.53 56.53
C LYS A 72 -50.99 14.07 57.92
N LYS A 73 -50.01 14.04 58.85
CA LYS A 73 -50.14 14.59 60.21
C LYS A 73 -50.43 16.09 60.17
N TYR A 74 -49.70 16.85 59.34
CA TYR A 74 -49.96 18.27 59.12
C TYR A 74 -51.39 18.53 58.64
N TRP A 75 -51.86 17.82 57.62
CA TRP A 75 -53.23 17.95 57.10
C TRP A 75 -54.30 17.64 58.15
N GLN A 76 -54.07 16.61 58.98
CA GLN A 76 -54.98 16.27 60.07
C GLN A 76 -55.05 17.40 61.11
N MET A 77 -53.89 17.93 61.54
CA MET A 77 -53.84 19.02 62.51
C MET A 77 -54.44 20.31 61.95
N GLN A 78 -54.26 20.58 60.66
CA GLN A 78 -54.88 21.72 59.98
C GLN A 78 -56.41 21.64 60.08
N ARG A 79 -56.99 20.48 59.75
CA ARG A 79 -58.45 20.26 59.85
C ARG A 79 -58.95 20.42 61.30
N ILE A 80 -58.23 19.91 62.29
CA ILE A 80 -58.60 20.05 63.71
C ILE A 80 -58.57 21.53 64.13
N ALA A 81 -57.54 22.26 63.75
CA ALA A 81 -57.41 23.69 64.06
C ALA A 81 -58.49 24.53 63.38
N ASP A 82 -58.87 24.20 62.14
CA ASP A 82 -59.95 24.89 61.42
C ASP A 82 -61.31 24.69 62.12
N ILE A 83 -61.65 23.46 62.52
CA ILE A 83 -62.87 23.18 63.30
C ILE A 83 -62.85 23.89 64.66
N ALA A 84 -61.70 23.93 65.33
CA ALA A 84 -61.56 24.64 66.60
C ALA A 84 -61.74 26.16 66.42
N ARG A 85 -61.27 26.72 65.30
CA ARG A 85 -61.39 28.14 64.97
C ARG A 85 -62.83 28.53 64.69
N GLU A 86 -63.56 27.70 63.94
CA GLU A 86 -64.99 27.88 63.68
C GLU A 86 -65.79 27.87 64.99
N LYS A 87 -65.59 26.86 65.85
CA LYS A 87 -66.27 26.76 67.15
C LYS A 87 -65.96 27.92 68.09
N ALA A 88 -64.72 28.40 68.11
CA ALA A 88 -64.34 29.57 68.91
C ALA A 88 -65.02 30.85 68.37
N ALA A 89 -65.04 31.05 67.06
CA ALA A 89 -65.69 32.20 66.43
C ALA A 89 -67.21 32.21 66.66
N GLU A 90 -67.86 31.05 66.58
CA GLU A 90 -69.29 30.92 66.92
C GLU A 90 -69.59 31.26 68.38
N ALA A 91 -68.75 30.77 69.31
CA ALA A 91 -68.92 31.04 70.74
C ALA A 91 -68.68 32.52 71.06
N GLU A 92 -67.73 33.17 70.41
CA GLU A 92 -67.49 34.60 70.53
C GLU A 92 -68.65 35.43 69.96
N ALA A 93 -69.19 35.05 68.79
CA ALA A 93 -70.36 35.69 68.20
C ALA A 93 -71.61 35.54 69.08
N LYS A 94 -71.83 34.36 69.69
CA LYS A 94 -72.91 34.11 70.65
C LYS A 94 -72.71 34.92 71.93
N SER A 95 -71.48 35.04 72.43
CA SER A 95 -71.15 35.88 73.59
C SER A 95 -71.47 37.36 73.31
N LYS A 96 -71.04 37.90 72.17
CA LYS A 96 -71.31 39.29 71.74
C LYS A 96 -72.80 39.56 71.55
N LYS A 97 -73.56 38.63 70.94
CA LYS A 97 -75.03 38.76 70.81
C LYS A 97 -75.75 38.67 72.15
N SER A 98 -75.25 37.86 73.09
CA SER A 98 -75.83 37.71 74.43
C SER A 98 -75.60 38.90 75.37
N GLU A 99 -74.72 39.85 75.01
CA GLU A 99 -74.57 41.13 75.74
C GLU A 99 -75.89 41.92 75.81
N PHE A 100 -76.85 41.62 74.92
CA PHE A 100 -78.18 42.23 74.85
C PHE A 100 -79.34 41.27 75.22
N GLY A 101 -79.08 40.04 75.66
CA GLY A 101 -80.10 38.99 75.87
C GLY A 101 -80.30 38.55 77.33
N ILE A 102 -81.56 38.33 77.73
CA ILE A 102 -81.98 38.22 79.16
C ILE A 102 -81.85 36.80 79.78
N PHE A 103 -81.53 35.74 79.02
CA PHE A 103 -81.75 34.35 79.51
C PHE A 103 -80.53 33.41 79.66
N HIS A 104 -79.29 33.91 79.53
CA HIS A 104 -78.08 33.13 79.84
C HIS A 104 -77.13 33.91 80.75
N SER A 105 -76.59 33.28 81.79
CA SER A 105 -75.63 33.94 82.70
C SER A 105 -74.38 34.34 81.91
N LYS A 106 -74.15 35.65 81.75
CA LYS A 106 -72.99 36.27 81.08
C LYS A 106 -71.66 35.59 81.44
N THR A 107 -71.50 35.24 82.70
CA THR A 107 -70.31 34.58 83.25
C THR A 107 -70.08 33.17 82.67
N SER A 108 -71.15 32.42 82.38
CA SER A 108 -71.05 31.06 81.82
C SER A 108 -70.62 31.07 80.36
N LEU A 109 -71.13 32.01 79.55
CA LEU A 109 -70.76 32.21 78.15
C LEU A 109 -69.31 32.71 78.02
N GLN A 110 -68.89 33.63 78.89
CA GLN A 110 -67.50 34.09 78.96
C GLN A 110 -66.53 32.95 79.31
N LYS A 111 -66.87 32.09 80.28
CA LYS A 111 -66.07 30.90 80.62
C LYS A 111 -65.99 29.90 79.46
N LEU A 112 -67.08 29.66 78.74
CA LEU A 112 -67.10 28.77 77.58
C LEU A 112 -66.25 29.34 76.42
N SER A 113 -66.37 30.63 76.15
CA SER A 113 -65.55 31.34 75.17
C SER A 113 -64.06 31.23 75.52
N ALA A 114 -63.68 31.53 76.77
CA ALA A 114 -62.30 31.41 77.24
C ALA A 114 -61.75 29.97 77.10
N LYS A 115 -62.57 28.94 77.41
CA LYS A 115 -62.19 27.54 77.24
C LYS A 115 -61.97 27.16 75.77
N LEU A 116 -62.83 27.64 74.86
CA LEU A 116 -62.69 27.38 73.43
C LEU A 116 -61.49 28.13 72.83
N SER A 117 -61.22 29.35 73.29
CA SER A 117 -60.01 30.10 72.92
C SER A 117 -58.73 29.42 73.40
N ALA A 118 -58.70 28.88 74.62
CA ALA A 118 -57.56 28.10 75.11
C ALA A 118 -57.33 26.83 74.27
N ARG A 119 -58.41 26.12 73.92
CA ARG A 119 -58.36 24.95 73.03
C ARG A 119 -57.89 25.32 71.62
N LEU A 120 -58.32 26.46 71.07
CA LEU A 120 -57.85 26.96 69.78
C LEU A 120 -56.34 27.25 69.82
N SER A 121 -55.85 27.87 70.90
CA SER A 121 -54.42 28.12 71.10
C SER A 121 -53.61 26.82 71.09
N GLU A 122 -54.06 25.80 71.83
CA GLU A 122 -53.42 24.47 71.85
C GLU A 122 -53.45 23.79 70.47
N CYS A 123 -54.56 23.88 69.74
CA CYS A 123 -54.65 23.36 68.36
C CYS A 123 -53.70 24.09 67.40
N ASN A 124 -53.57 25.42 67.51
CA ASN A 124 -52.65 26.20 66.68
C ASN A 124 -51.18 25.88 66.98
N LEU A 125 -50.83 25.61 68.25
CA LEU A 125 -49.50 25.15 68.62
C LEU A 125 -49.18 23.80 67.95
N ARG A 126 -50.07 22.80 68.12
CA ARG A 126 -49.91 21.48 67.50
C ARG A 126 -49.84 21.53 65.97
N LEU A 127 -50.63 22.42 65.35
CA LEU A 127 -50.55 22.67 63.91
C LEU A 127 -49.19 23.23 63.50
N THR A 128 -48.66 24.18 64.28
CA THR A 128 -47.34 24.78 64.01
C THR A 128 -46.24 23.74 64.13
N GLU A 129 -46.27 22.90 65.18
CA GLU A 129 -45.34 21.78 65.35
C GLU A 129 -45.39 20.81 64.16
N ALA A 130 -46.58 20.38 63.75
CA ALA A 130 -46.75 19.46 62.62
C ALA A 130 -46.30 20.09 61.28
N ARG A 131 -46.52 21.41 61.11
CA ARG A 131 -46.03 22.15 59.93
C ARG A 131 -44.51 22.21 59.91
N ASN A 132 -43.88 22.53 61.05
CA ASN A 132 -42.44 22.60 61.17
C ASN A 132 -41.80 21.24 60.88
N GLU A 133 -42.34 20.16 61.44
CA GLU A 133 -41.90 18.78 61.17
C GLU A 133 -41.99 18.43 59.68
N TYR A 134 -43.09 18.81 59.01
CA TYR A 134 -43.24 18.60 57.57
C TYR A 134 -42.23 19.42 56.74
N LEU A 135 -42.01 20.69 57.06
CA LEU A 135 -41.04 21.54 56.38
C LEU A 135 -39.59 21.04 56.56
N LEU A 136 -39.23 20.59 57.77
CA LEU A 136 -37.93 19.99 58.05
C LEU A 136 -37.74 18.69 57.26
N SER A 137 -38.76 17.83 57.22
CA SER A 137 -38.74 16.59 56.44
C SER A 137 -38.60 16.85 54.93
N LEU A 138 -39.30 17.88 54.42
CA LEU A 138 -39.16 18.32 53.03
C LEU A 138 -37.74 18.78 52.71
N ALA A 139 -37.13 19.59 53.57
CA ALA A 139 -35.77 20.04 53.39
C ALA A 139 -34.78 18.86 53.35
N ALA A 140 -34.97 17.87 54.24
CA ALA A 140 -34.14 16.66 54.29
C ALA A 140 -34.24 15.83 53.00
N VAL A 141 -35.45 15.54 52.50
CA VAL A 141 -35.62 14.80 51.24
C VAL A 141 -35.12 15.59 50.03
N THR A 142 -35.28 16.91 50.02
CA THR A 142 -34.76 17.76 48.94
C THR A 142 -33.23 17.68 48.88
N ALA A 143 -32.56 17.72 50.04
CA ALA A 143 -31.11 17.53 50.11
C ALA A 143 -30.69 16.12 49.67
N HIS A 144 -31.38 15.07 50.14
CA HIS A 144 -31.10 13.69 49.74
C HIS A 144 -31.30 13.49 48.23
N GLN A 145 -32.37 14.02 47.65
CA GLN A 145 -32.60 13.97 46.20
C GLN A 145 -31.50 14.70 45.42
N GLY A 146 -31.05 15.86 45.91
CA GLY A 146 -29.92 16.59 45.33
C GLY A 146 -28.64 15.74 45.32
N HIS A 147 -28.31 15.12 46.46
CA HIS A 147 -27.16 14.22 46.58
C HIS A 147 -27.27 13.00 45.66
N TYR A 148 -28.45 12.38 45.62
CA TYR A 148 -28.71 11.24 44.74
C TYR A 148 -28.41 11.57 43.26
N LEU A 149 -28.87 12.73 42.79
CA LEU A 149 -28.72 13.14 41.39
C LEU A 149 -27.30 13.64 41.06
N GLN A 150 -26.67 14.38 41.97
CA GLN A 150 -25.40 15.06 41.71
C GLN A 150 -24.18 14.24 42.12
N THR A 151 -24.35 13.21 42.95
CA THR A 151 -23.25 12.45 43.53
C THR A 151 -23.45 10.96 43.34
N ASP A 152 -24.51 10.37 43.90
CA ASP A 152 -24.66 8.91 43.90
C ASP A 152 -24.82 8.34 42.50
N LEU A 153 -25.69 8.93 41.69
CA LEU A 153 -25.95 8.47 40.33
C LEU A 153 -24.72 8.61 39.41
N PRO A 154 -24.01 9.75 39.36
CA PRO A 154 -22.73 9.86 38.65
C PRO A 154 -21.68 8.85 39.08
N ILE A 155 -21.53 8.59 40.39
CA ILE A 155 -20.57 7.60 40.90
C ILE A 155 -20.93 6.19 40.43
N VAL A 156 -22.21 5.81 40.51
CA VAL A 156 -22.67 4.49 40.02
C VAL A 156 -22.46 4.35 38.51
N MET A 157 -22.73 5.40 37.73
CA MET A 157 -22.48 5.42 36.29
C MET A 157 -20.98 5.30 35.97
N GLN A 158 -20.12 6.02 36.68
CA GLN A 158 -18.67 5.93 36.50
C GLN A 158 -18.13 4.53 36.85
N ASN A 159 -18.64 3.91 37.92
CA ASN A 159 -18.29 2.54 38.30
C ASN A 159 -18.79 1.51 37.28
N LEU A 160 -19.96 1.77 36.66
CA LEU A 160 -20.48 0.94 35.58
C LEU A 160 -19.53 0.99 34.38
N ASP A 161 -19.09 2.17 33.99
CA ASP A 161 -18.17 2.40 32.88
C ASP A 161 -16.82 1.72 33.12
N SER A 162 -16.18 2.02 34.25
CA SER A 162 -14.88 1.46 34.65
C SER A 162 -13.88 1.50 33.49
N ASP A 163 -13.15 0.41 33.19
CA ASP A 163 -12.04 0.41 32.22
C ASP A 163 -12.44 0.14 30.75
N VAL A 164 -13.73 0.23 30.40
CA VAL A 164 -14.19 -0.12 29.05
C VAL A 164 -13.60 0.81 27.98
N TYR A 165 -13.46 2.10 28.27
CA TYR A 165 -12.96 3.07 27.30
C TYR A 165 -11.48 2.84 27.01
N GLU A 166 -10.68 2.58 28.04
CA GLU A 166 -9.27 2.23 27.93
C GLU A 166 -9.09 0.94 27.12
N LYS A 167 -9.91 -0.08 27.37
CA LYS A 167 -9.87 -1.33 26.58
C LYS A 167 -10.26 -1.14 25.12
N LEU A 168 -11.31 -0.37 24.84
CA LEU A 168 -11.68 -0.05 23.46
C LEU A 168 -10.56 0.73 22.76
N GLN A 169 -9.94 1.69 23.45
CA GLN A 169 -8.81 2.44 22.92
C GLN A 169 -7.61 1.52 22.62
N GLU A 170 -7.25 0.62 23.53
CA GLU A 170 -6.20 -0.39 23.33
C GLU A 170 -6.48 -1.22 22.07
N TYR A 171 -7.72 -1.72 21.90
CA TYR A 171 -8.11 -2.56 20.77
C TYR A 171 -8.09 -1.83 19.44
N PHE A 172 -8.69 -0.64 19.37
CA PHE A 172 -8.65 0.16 18.14
C PHE A 172 -7.22 0.53 17.76
N THR A 173 -6.40 0.91 18.75
CA THR A 173 -4.99 1.24 18.53
C THR A 173 -4.23 0.02 18.01
N LEU A 174 -4.41 -1.17 18.60
CA LEU A 174 -3.71 -2.36 18.16
C LEU A 174 -4.10 -2.78 16.74
N ILE A 175 -5.40 -2.78 16.43
CA ILE A 175 -5.89 -3.12 15.10
C ILE A 175 -5.35 -2.13 14.06
N SER A 176 -5.45 -0.82 14.33
CA SER A 176 -4.95 0.20 13.42
C SER A 176 -3.43 0.12 13.21
N LYS A 177 -2.65 -0.08 14.28
CA LYS A 177 -1.19 -0.25 14.18
C LYS A 177 -0.82 -1.50 13.38
N THR A 178 -1.46 -2.63 13.68
CA THR A 178 -1.24 -3.89 12.96
C THR A 178 -1.49 -3.73 11.46
N GLU A 179 -2.57 -3.04 11.05
CA GLU A 179 -2.88 -2.84 9.64
C GLU A 179 -1.85 -1.92 8.96
N ILE A 180 -1.44 -0.84 9.64
CA ILE A 180 -0.40 0.08 9.14
C ILE A 180 0.91 -0.67 8.93
N GLU A 181 1.36 -1.44 9.93
CA GLU A 181 2.59 -2.24 9.87
C GLU A 181 2.52 -3.28 8.75
N ALA A 182 1.38 -3.95 8.58
CA ALA A 182 1.20 -4.94 7.51
C ALA A 182 1.27 -4.30 6.11
N CYS A 183 0.70 -3.10 5.96
CA CYS A 183 0.76 -2.36 4.70
C CYS A 183 2.17 -1.85 4.39
N GLN A 184 2.88 -1.31 5.40
CA GLN A 184 4.25 -0.84 5.27
C GLN A 184 5.20 -1.98 4.89
N SER A 185 5.11 -3.12 5.58
CA SER A 185 5.90 -4.31 5.25
C SER A 185 5.67 -4.77 3.80
N GLY A 186 4.41 -4.78 3.35
CA GLY A 186 4.09 -5.09 1.95
C GLY A 186 4.69 -4.08 0.97
N GLN A 187 4.57 -2.79 1.28
CA GLN A 187 5.12 -1.72 0.44
C GLN A 187 6.65 -1.85 0.31
N GLU A 188 7.37 -2.05 1.42
CA GLU A 188 8.83 -2.19 1.43
C GLU A 188 9.30 -3.38 0.58
N CYS A 189 8.66 -4.55 0.71
CA CYS A 189 9.01 -5.73 -0.08
C CYS A 189 8.86 -5.46 -1.59
N PHE A 190 7.74 -4.89 -2.03
CA PHE A 190 7.50 -4.65 -3.45
C PHE A 190 8.25 -3.44 -4.02
N GLN A 191 8.62 -2.48 -3.18
CA GLN A 191 9.49 -1.37 -3.58
C GLN A 191 10.87 -1.88 -4.03
N SER A 192 11.48 -2.79 -3.26
CA SER A 192 12.77 -3.39 -3.63
C SER A 192 12.69 -4.22 -4.92
N VAL A 193 11.59 -4.96 -5.10
CA VAL A 193 11.33 -5.73 -6.33
C VAL A 193 11.19 -4.80 -7.55
N LEU A 194 10.46 -3.69 -7.40
CA LEU A 194 10.29 -2.70 -8.47
C LEU A 194 11.64 -2.09 -8.89
N GLU A 195 12.48 -1.70 -7.93
CA GLU A 195 13.82 -1.16 -8.19
C GLU A 195 14.77 -2.17 -8.83
N SER A 196 14.63 -3.45 -8.49
CA SER A 196 15.43 -4.51 -9.10
C SER A 196 14.94 -4.83 -10.52
N SER A 197 13.63 -4.75 -10.74
CA SER A 197 13.00 -4.97 -12.05
C SER A 197 13.42 -3.94 -13.09
N SER A 198 13.58 -2.67 -12.70
CA SER A 198 14.03 -1.61 -13.61
C SER A 198 15.48 -1.77 -14.09
N LYS A 199 16.27 -2.62 -13.42
CA LYS A 199 17.68 -2.90 -13.74
C LYS A 199 17.84 -4.13 -14.65
N ILE A 200 16.76 -4.79 -15.05
CA ILE A 200 16.84 -5.94 -15.96
C ILE A 200 17.34 -5.44 -17.32
N SER A 201 18.50 -5.95 -17.73
CA SER A 201 19.12 -5.65 -19.02
C SER A 201 19.59 -6.94 -19.67
N ARG A 202 19.21 -7.10 -20.94
CA ARG A 202 19.68 -8.22 -21.78
C ARG A 202 21.21 -8.21 -21.88
N ASP A 203 21.81 -7.04 -21.98
CA ASP A 203 23.25 -6.90 -22.17
C ASP A 203 24.01 -7.31 -20.90
N CYS A 204 23.54 -6.90 -19.72
CA CYS A 204 24.08 -7.41 -18.46
C CYS A 204 23.89 -8.92 -18.30
N ASP A 205 22.74 -9.48 -18.68
CA ASP A 205 22.51 -10.93 -18.62
C ASP A 205 23.45 -11.69 -19.59
N LEU A 206 23.72 -11.14 -20.78
CA LEU A 206 24.65 -11.70 -21.73
C LEU A 206 26.10 -11.61 -21.23
N GLU A 207 26.51 -10.48 -20.66
CA GLU A 207 27.84 -10.31 -20.08
C GLU A 207 28.10 -11.32 -18.97
N LEU A 208 27.14 -11.49 -18.04
CA LEU A 208 27.22 -12.51 -16.99
C LEU A 208 27.34 -13.93 -17.58
N PHE A 209 26.54 -14.24 -18.60
CA PHE A 209 26.60 -15.54 -19.27
C PHE A 209 27.97 -15.78 -19.93
N LEU A 210 28.51 -14.80 -20.64
CA LEU A 210 29.81 -14.90 -21.30
C LEU A 210 30.97 -14.98 -20.30
N GLN A 211 30.85 -14.29 -19.16
CA GLN A 211 31.80 -14.38 -18.05
C GLN A 211 31.82 -15.80 -17.44
N ASP A 212 30.65 -16.40 -17.23
CA ASP A 212 30.52 -17.75 -16.69
C ASP A 212 30.95 -18.84 -17.70
N ASN A 213 31.02 -18.52 -18.99
CA ASN A 213 31.30 -19.46 -20.07
C ASN A 213 32.46 -18.96 -20.97
N PRO A 214 33.72 -19.01 -20.48
CA PRO A 214 34.88 -18.48 -21.20
C PRO A 214 35.13 -19.14 -22.56
N VAL A 215 34.57 -20.33 -22.81
CA VAL A 215 34.61 -21.00 -24.12
C VAL A 215 34.06 -20.15 -25.27
N PHE A 216 33.17 -19.19 -24.99
CA PHE A 216 32.60 -18.29 -26.00
C PHE A 216 33.42 -17.00 -26.20
N THR A 217 34.40 -16.72 -25.33
CA THR A 217 35.16 -15.46 -25.33
C THR A 217 36.65 -15.66 -25.56
N GLU A 218 37.21 -16.80 -25.16
CA GLU A 218 38.63 -17.13 -25.32
C GLU A 218 38.87 -17.94 -26.60
N PRO A 219 39.44 -17.34 -27.67
CA PRO A 219 39.68 -18.07 -28.91
C PRO A 219 40.83 -19.09 -28.72
N PRO A 220 40.69 -20.33 -29.21
CA PRO A 220 41.80 -21.26 -29.22
C PRO A 220 42.92 -20.74 -30.13
N VAL A 221 44.15 -20.74 -29.61
CA VAL A 221 45.34 -20.40 -30.41
C VAL A 221 45.70 -21.61 -31.27
N PHE A 222 45.89 -21.39 -32.57
CA PHE A 222 46.36 -22.41 -33.51
C PHE A 222 47.86 -22.21 -33.78
N PRO A 223 48.76 -22.84 -33.02
CA PRO A 223 50.19 -22.69 -33.23
C PRO A 223 50.66 -23.45 -34.47
N PHE A 224 51.72 -22.96 -35.11
CA PHE A 224 52.47 -23.73 -36.09
C PHE A 224 53.08 -24.98 -35.42
N GLN A 225 52.92 -26.14 -36.05
CA GLN A 225 53.47 -27.41 -35.56
C GLN A 225 54.66 -27.82 -36.44
N PRO A 226 55.91 -27.58 -36.00
CA PRO A 226 57.09 -27.91 -36.79
C PRO A 226 57.27 -29.43 -36.92
N ALA A 227 57.71 -29.88 -38.10
CA ALA A 227 58.00 -31.28 -38.36
C ALA A 227 59.51 -31.56 -38.22
N GLY A 228 59.89 -32.58 -37.43
CA GLY A 228 61.28 -33.01 -37.29
C GLY A 228 62.18 -31.94 -36.66
N SER A 229 63.27 -31.60 -37.34
CA SER A 229 64.25 -30.59 -36.89
C SER A 229 63.99 -29.19 -37.45
N ASP A 230 62.82 -28.95 -38.04
CA ASP A 230 62.47 -27.63 -38.58
C ASP A 230 62.34 -26.60 -37.45
N LYS A 231 63.14 -25.55 -37.53
CA LYS A 231 63.15 -24.42 -36.59
C LYS A 231 62.61 -23.14 -37.23
N VAL A 232 62.22 -23.19 -38.50
CA VAL A 232 61.72 -22.05 -39.24
C VAL A 232 60.22 -21.92 -38.98
N CYS A 233 59.82 -20.78 -38.41
CA CYS A 233 58.41 -20.46 -38.10
C CYS A 233 57.97 -19.14 -38.75
N GLN A 234 58.77 -18.63 -39.68
CA GLN A 234 58.54 -17.39 -40.41
C GLN A 234 58.54 -17.67 -41.92
N LEU A 235 57.87 -16.81 -42.71
CA LEU A 235 57.91 -16.91 -44.16
C LEU A 235 59.31 -16.55 -44.67
N GLU A 236 59.89 -17.41 -45.51
CA GLU A 236 61.20 -17.18 -46.13
C GLU A 236 61.04 -16.82 -47.62
N ILE A 237 61.64 -15.71 -48.03
CA ILE A 237 61.76 -15.33 -49.44
C ILE A 237 63.02 -16.01 -49.99
N GLN A 238 62.85 -17.00 -50.88
CA GLN A 238 63.99 -17.69 -51.49
C GLN A 238 64.75 -16.76 -52.46
N PRO A 239 66.06 -16.54 -52.27
CA PRO A 239 66.86 -15.76 -53.21
C PRO A 239 67.25 -16.64 -54.41
N GLY A 240 66.43 -16.66 -55.48
CA GLY A 240 66.78 -17.47 -56.65
C GLY A 240 65.78 -17.55 -57.82
N ASN A 241 65.72 -16.48 -58.63
CA ASN A 241 65.57 -16.42 -60.10
C ASN A 241 64.85 -15.12 -60.46
N ARG A 242 65.61 -14.06 -60.80
CA ARG A 242 65.06 -12.74 -61.15
C ARG A 242 64.16 -12.73 -62.40
N ASP A 243 64.11 -13.83 -63.15
CA ASP A 243 63.31 -13.98 -64.38
C ASP A 243 62.08 -14.88 -64.23
N ARG A 244 61.82 -15.49 -63.06
CA ARG A 244 60.60 -16.27 -62.80
C ARG A 244 59.87 -15.74 -61.57
N GLU A 245 58.57 -15.51 -61.73
CA GLU A 245 57.65 -15.15 -60.64
C GLU A 245 57.77 -16.14 -59.47
N SER A 246 58.04 -15.62 -58.26
CA SER A 246 58.16 -16.48 -57.08
C SER A 246 56.81 -17.11 -56.74
N SER A 247 56.83 -18.25 -56.04
CA SER A 247 55.58 -18.89 -55.56
C SER A 247 54.79 -17.96 -54.63
N LEU A 248 55.49 -17.11 -53.87
CA LEU A 248 54.90 -16.11 -52.97
C LEU A 248 54.27 -14.95 -53.75
N ASP A 249 54.85 -14.51 -54.87
CA ASP A 249 54.24 -13.50 -55.76
C ASP A 249 52.92 -14.00 -56.36
N LYS A 250 52.87 -15.28 -56.78
CA LYS A 250 51.64 -15.92 -57.27
C LYS A 250 50.55 -15.96 -56.20
N GLU A 251 50.93 -16.31 -54.97
CA GLU A 251 50.01 -16.29 -53.84
C GLU A 251 49.56 -14.86 -53.50
N ALA A 252 50.45 -13.86 -53.54
CA ALA A 252 50.11 -12.46 -53.34
C ALA A 252 49.06 -11.98 -54.35
N ARG A 253 49.26 -12.23 -55.66
CA ARG A 253 48.27 -11.87 -56.69
C ARG A 253 46.95 -12.60 -56.49
N LYS A 254 46.99 -13.91 -56.26
CA LYS A 254 45.80 -14.73 -56.01
C LYS A 254 44.97 -14.20 -54.84
N TRP A 255 45.60 -13.89 -53.71
CA TRP A 255 44.88 -13.36 -52.54
C TRP A 255 44.43 -11.92 -52.74
N ALA A 256 45.19 -11.08 -53.46
CA ALA A 256 44.77 -9.73 -53.83
C ALA A 256 43.50 -9.75 -54.72
N THR A 257 43.48 -10.58 -55.77
CA THR A 257 42.30 -10.80 -56.61
C THR A 257 41.12 -11.36 -55.80
N LYS A 258 41.37 -12.32 -54.90
CA LYS A 258 40.33 -12.87 -54.03
C LYS A 258 39.75 -11.80 -53.09
N LEU A 259 40.58 -10.92 -52.54
CA LEU A 259 40.15 -9.82 -51.66
C LEU A 259 39.30 -8.81 -52.43
N ALA A 260 39.72 -8.43 -53.63
CA ALA A 260 39.00 -7.53 -54.53
C ALA A 260 37.64 -8.10 -54.97
N ASN A 261 37.60 -9.38 -55.34
CA ASN A 261 36.33 -10.04 -55.71
C ASN A 261 35.35 -10.12 -54.54
N ASN A 262 35.81 -10.46 -53.33
CA ASN A 262 34.94 -10.45 -52.15
C ASN A 262 34.47 -9.04 -51.79
N HIS A 263 35.30 -8.01 -52.00
CA HIS A 263 34.88 -6.63 -51.81
C HIS A 263 33.72 -6.25 -52.75
N LYS A 264 33.77 -6.69 -54.02
CA LYS A 264 32.64 -6.52 -54.97
C LYS A 264 31.36 -7.20 -54.48
N VAL A 265 31.47 -8.45 -53.99
CA VAL A 265 30.34 -9.22 -53.47
C VAL A 265 29.69 -8.53 -52.26
N ILE A 266 30.50 -8.02 -51.32
CA ILE A 266 30.00 -7.30 -50.13
C ILE A 266 29.26 -6.03 -50.56
N ALA A 267 29.91 -5.17 -51.35
CA ALA A 267 29.32 -3.90 -51.76
C ALA A 267 28.07 -4.06 -52.64
N HIS A 268 28.02 -5.08 -53.49
CA HIS A 268 26.80 -5.45 -54.22
C HIS A 268 25.71 -5.96 -53.27
N GLY A 269 26.04 -6.91 -52.38
CA GLY A 269 25.11 -7.48 -51.41
C GLY A 269 24.47 -6.42 -50.51
N GLU A 270 25.27 -5.50 -49.96
CA GLU A 270 24.77 -4.38 -49.15
C GLU A 270 23.80 -3.48 -49.92
N ARG A 271 24.08 -3.25 -51.21
CA ARG A 271 23.20 -2.46 -52.09
C ARG A 271 21.85 -3.17 -52.30
N VAL A 272 21.89 -4.46 -52.62
CA VAL A 272 20.67 -5.25 -52.77
C VAL A 272 19.87 -5.30 -51.47
N LEU A 273 20.56 -5.43 -50.32
CA LEU A 273 19.92 -5.45 -49.01
C LEU A 273 19.22 -4.11 -48.68
N ARG A 274 19.85 -2.97 -48.98
CA ARG A 274 19.20 -1.65 -48.86
C ARG A 274 17.95 -1.53 -49.75
N ASN A 275 18.03 -2.02 -50.99
CA ASN A 275 16.88 -2.00 -51.91
C ASN A 275 15.74 -2.91 -51.45
N LEU A 276 16.05 -4.09 -50.90
CA LEU A 276 15.06 -5.00 -50.32
C LEU A 276 14.43 -4.43 -49.04
N ASP A 277 15.19 -3.75 -48.19
CA ASP A 277 14.67 -3.08 -46.99
C ASP A 277 13.69 -1.94 -47.35
N GLN A 278 14.00 -1.16 -48.38
CA GLN A 278 13.09 -0.14 -48.90
C GLN A 278 11.81 -0.78 -49.47
N ARG A 279 11.92 -1.90 -50.18
CA ARG A 279 10.77 -2.62 -50.75
C ARG A 279 9.92 -3.31 -49.68
N ARG A 280 10.54 -3.83 -48.60
CA ARG A 280 9.84 -4.42 -47.44
C ARG A 280 8.90 -3.43 -46.77
N LYS A 281 9.26 -2.16 -46.71
CA LYS A 281 8.44 -1.08 -46.09
C LYS A 281 7.18 -0.72 -46.88
N LEU A 282 7.04 -1.20 -48.12
CA LEU A 282 5.99 -0.77 -49.06
C LEU A 282 4.99 -1.89 -49.43
N LEU A 283 5.13 -3.12 -48.91
CA LEU A 283 4.39 -4.31 -49.37
C LEU A 283 3.64 -5.05 -48.24
N SER A 284 2.71 -5.93 -48.66
CA SER A 284 1.83 -6.77 -47.82
C SER A 284 2.58 -7.90 -47.06
N GLU A 285 1.99 -8.47 -46.01
CA GLU A 285 2.60 -9.46 -45.10
C GLU A 285 3.14 -10.73 -45.80
N GLU A 286 2.46 -11.23 -46.83
CA GLU A 286 2.88 -12.43 -47.58
C GLU A 286 4.13 -12.19 -48.44
N GLU A 287 4.23 -11.02 -49.06
CA GLU A 287 5.42 -10.61 -49.82
C GLU A 287 6.58 -10.23 -48.88
N ALA A 288 6.28 -9.77 -47.67
CA ALA A 288 7.26 -9.44 -46.65
C ALA A 288 8.06 -10.67 -46.18
N SER A 289 7.40 -11.82 -46.01
CA SER A 289 8.07 -13.08 -45.63
C SER A 289 9.03 -13.60 -46.72
N SER A 290 8.61 -13.51 -47.99
CA SER A 290 9.47 -13.86 -49.14
C SER A 290 10.69 -12.94 -49.26
N ILE A 291 10.50 -11.64 -49.02
CA ILE A 291 11.59 -10.65 -48.99
C ILE A 291 12.52 -10.91 -47.80
N GLU A 292 11.99 -11.26 -46.64
CA GLU A 292 12.79 -11.57 -45.45
C GLU A 292 13.69 -12.78 -45.67
N SER A 293 13.19 -13.86 -46.27
CA SER A 293 14.03 -15.01 -46.64
C SER A 293 15.16 -14.62 -47.59
N LYS A 294 14.89 -13.79 -48.61
CA LYS A 294 15.91 -13.29 -49.54
C LYS A 294 16.93 -12.38 -48.85
N MET A 295 16.48 -11.55 -47.90
CA MET A 295 17.37 -10.71 -47.10
C MET A 295 18.31 -11.57 -46.25
N GLU A 296 17.84 -12.65 -45.64
CA GLU A 296 18.69 -13.58 -44.88
C GLU A 296 19.72 -14.29 -45.78
N GLU A 297 19.34 -14.73 -46.97
CA GLU A 297 20.27 -15.30 -47.95
C GLU A 297 21.39 -14.32 -48.35
N ILE A 298 21.03 -13.05 -48.56
CA ILE A 298 21.99 -11.99 -48.90
C ILE A 298 22.90 -11.67 -47.72
N LYS A 299 22.36 -11.58 -46.50
CA LYS A 299 23.17 -11.39 -45.27
C LYS A 299 24.18 -12.53 -45.11
N GLU A 300 23.75 -13.77 -45.34
CA GLU A 300 24.64 -14.93 -45.26
C GLU A 300 25.72 -14.91 -46.37
N SER A 301 25.37 -14.46 -47.57
CA SER A 301 26.34 -14.25 -48.66
C SER A 301 27.38 -13.18 -48.33
N ILE A 302 26.95 -12.04 -47.78
CA ILE A 302 27.82 -10.95 -47.31
C ILE A 302 28.75 -11.49 -46.22
N ARG A 303 28.22 -12.17 -45.20
CA ARG A 303 29.00 -12.76 -44.10
C ARG A 303 30.08 -13.70 -44.63
N LYS A 304 29.76 -14.59 -45.58
CA LYS A 304 30.75 -15.48 -46.22
C LYS A 304 31.84 -14.70 -46.95
N ALA A 305 31.47 -13.63 -47.67
CA ALA A 305 32.41 -12.79 -48.39
C ALA A 305 33.31 -11.98 -47.44
N GLU A 306 32.78 -11.43 -46.35
CA GLU A 306 33.54 -10.76 -45.28
C GLU A 306 34.57 -11.70 -44.66
N MET A 307 34.16 -12.93 -44.32
CA MET A 307 35.08 -13.93 -43.80
C MET A 307 36.16 -14.31 -44.81
N SER A 308 35.82 -14.47 -46.08
CA SER A 308 36.81 -14.74 -47.13
C SER A 308 37.75 -13.55 -47.37
N LYS A 309 37.25 -12.31 -47.26
CA LYS A 309 38.04 -11.07 -47.39
C LYS A 309 39.03 -10.96 -46.24
N LEU A 310 38.58 -11.16 -44.99
CA LEU A 310 39.42 -11.14 -43.79
C LEU A 310 40.54 -12.19 -43.89
N LYS A 311 40.18 -13.43 -44.26
CA LYS A 311 41.14 -14.52 -44.48
C LYS A 311 42.18 -14.21 -45.57
N ALA A 312 41.79 -13.51 -46.64
CA ALA A 312 42.73 -13.09 -47.69
C ALA A 312 43.63 -11.95 -47.20
N ALA A 313 43.07 -10.98 -46.49
CA ALA A 313 43.80 -9.84 -45.91
C ALA A 313 44.88 -10.30 -44.93
N SER A 314 44.57 -11.23 -44.01
CA SER A 314 45.55 -11.78 -43.07
C SER A 314 46.72 -12.46 -43.77
N ARG A 315 46.47 -13.19 -44.88
CA ARG A 315 47.53 -13.82 -45.68
C ARG A 315 48.42 -12.79 -46.38
N LEU A 316 47.82 -11.75 -46.95
CA LEU A 316 48.55 -10.65 -47.57
C LEU A 316 49.39 -9.87 -46.56
N ASN A 317 48.88 -9.66 -45.34
CA ASN A 317 49.63 -9.04 -44.26
C ASN A 317 50.87 -9.87 -43.88
N LEU A 318 50.72 -11.20 -43.75
CA LEU A 318 51.85 -12.08 -43.48
C LEU A 318 52.92 -12.03 -44.59
N LEU A 319 52.50 -11.96 -45.86
CA LEU A 319 53.42 -11.77 -47.00
C LEU A 319 54.11 -10.40 -46.98
N ARG A 320 53.41 -9.34 -46.56
CA ARG A 320 53.96 -7.99 -46.40
C ARG A 320 55.01 -7.97 -45.29
N GLU A 321 54.74 -8.60 -44.15
CA GLU A 321 55.68 -8.73 -43.02
C GLU A 321 56.95 -9.49 -43.42
N ALA A 322 56.84 -10.45 -44.35
CA ALA A 322 57.98 -11.16 -44.93
C ALA A 322 58.81 -10.32 -45.91
N GLY A 323 58.35 -9.14 -46.31
CA GLY A 323 59.06 -8.21 -47.20
C GLY A 323 58.68 -8.28 -48.68
N LEU A 324 57.57 -8.93 -49.05
CA LEU A 324 57.06 -8.91 -50.43
C LEU A 324 56.33 -7.60 -50.76
N GLU A 325 56.48 -7.12 -52.00
CA GLU A 325 55.79 -5.94 -52.53
C GLU A 325 54.32 -6.28 -52.90
N VAL A 326 53.47 -6.44 -51.89
CA VAL A 326 52.06 -6.81 -52.06
C VAL A 326 51.17 -5.62 -52.47
N ASP A 327 51.52 -4.41 -52.03
CA ASP A 327 50.63 -3.24 -52.10
C ASP A 327 50.41 -2.74 -53.52
N THR A 328 51.42 -2.79 -54.39
CA THR A 328 51.33 -2.38 -55.80
C THR A 328 50.27 -3.19 -56.55
N TRP A 329 50.22 -4.51 -56.31
CA TRP A 329 49.22 -5.41 -56.90
C TRP A 329 47.84 -5.22 -56.28
N LEU A 330 47.78 -5.09 -54.96
CA LEU A 330 46.53 -4.91 -54.24
C LEU A 330 45.82 -3.62 -54.66
N VAL A 331 46.54 -2.50 -54.73
CA VAL A 331 46.01 -1.21 -55.17
C VAL A 331 45.51 -1.29 -56.61
N SER A 332 46.30 -1.84 -57.52
CA SER A 332 45.90 -2.01 -58.93
C SER A 332 44.62 -2.84 -59.06
N THR A 333 44.57 -4.00 -58.39
CA THR A 333 43.43 -4.92 -58.46
C THR A 333 42.17 -4.34 -57.78
N MET A 334 42.35 -3.57 -56.71
CA MET A 334 41.25 -2.89 -56.01
C MET A 334 40.68 -1.72 -56.81
N ASN A 335 41.52 -0.94 -57.47
CA ASN A 335 41.08 0.13 -58.35
C ASN A 335 40.27 -0.46 -59.52
N GLN A 336 40.76 -1.52 -60.16
CA GLN A 336 40.02 -2.22 -61.20
C GLN A 336 38.66 -2.73 -60.71
N ALA A 337 38.63 -3.37 -59.53
CA ALA A 337 37.39 -3.87 -58.94
C ALA A 337 36.40 -2.74 -58.60
N SER A 338 36.89 -1.59 -58.14
CA SER A 338 36.07 -0.41 -57.82
C SER A 338 35.50 0.22 -59.09
N GLU A 339 36.28 0.32 -60.16
CA GLU A 339 35.81 0.81 -61.46
C GLU A 339 34.76 -0.11 -62.08
N GLU A 340 34.94 -1.44 -61.99
CA GLU A 340 33.94 -2.42 -62.41
C GLU A 340 32.64 -2.26 -61.63
N LEU A 341 32.73 -2.08 -60.31
CA LEU A 341 31.58 -1.91 -59.44
C LEU A 341 30.79 -0.62 -59.75
N GLU A 342 31.50 0.45 -60.07
CA GLU A 342 30.91 1.72 -60.50
C GLU A 342 30.29 1.62 -61.90
N ARG A 343 30.91 0.87 -62.82
CA ARG A 343 30.33 0.56 -64.14
C ARG A 343 29.04 -0.25 -64.01
N GLU A 344 29.04 -1.31 -63.20
CA GLU A 344 27.84 -2.12 -62.92
C GLU A 344 26.75 -1.30 -62.23
N ARG A 345 27.13 -0.39 -61.33
CA ARG A 345 26.20 0.56 -60.70
C ARG A 345 25.49 1.41 -61.74
N LYS A 346 26.24 2.11 -62.61
CA LYS A 346 25.68 2.97 -63.66
C LYS A 346 24.76 2.19 -64.61
N LEU A 347 25.12 0.95 -64.94
CA LEU A 347 24.28 0.06 -65.76
C LEU A 347 22.99 -0.36 -65.02
N SER A 348 23.06 -0.64 -63.72
CA SER A 348 21.87 -0.97 -62.92
C SER A 348 20.92 0.22 -62.77
N GLU A 349 21.45 1.43 -62.57
CA GLU A 349 20.68 2.68 -62.50
C GLU A 349 20.04 3.02 -63.86
N ALA A 350 20.77 2.85 -64.97
CA ALA A 350 20.24 3.05 -66.31
C ALA A 350 19.11 2.07 -66.67
N ARG A 351 19.17 0.81 -66.20
CA ARG A 351 18.09 -0.18 -66.39
C ARG A 351 16.84 0.16 -65.61
N VAL A 352 16.99 0.69 -64.39
CA VAL A 352 15.86 1.18 -63.59
C VAL A 352 15.25 2.43 -64.22
N SER A 353 16.06 3.31 -64.81
CA SER A 353 15.60 4.52 -65.53
C SER A 353 14.89 4.20 -66.86
N ASN A 354 15.35 3.22 -67.64
CA ASN A 354 14.75 2.87 -68.93
C ASN A 354 13.53 1.94 -68.80
N GLY A 355 13.41 1.18 -67.70
CA GLY A 355 12.24 0.35 -67.42
C GLY A 355 10.99 1.16 -67.00
N GLY A 356 11.11 2.48 -66.85
CA GLY A 356 10.00 3.41 -66.58
C GLY A 356 9.38 4.07 -67.82
N MET A 357 9.88 3.79 -69.03
CA MET A 357 9.23 4.21 -70.28
C MET A 357 8.60 3.01 -70.97
N THR A 358 7.34 2.76 -70.66
CA THR A 358 6.40 2.12 -71.60
C THR A 358 5.93 3.19 -72.60
N PRO A 359 6.20 3.09 -73.90
CA PRO A 359 5.47 3.85 -74.91
C PRO A 359 4.14 3.16 -75.23
N GLU A 360 3.07 3.95 -75.11
CA GLU A 360 1.68 3.82 -75.58
C GLU A 360 0.84 2.60 -75.15
#